data_AF-A0A973F8A8-F1
#
_entry.id   AF-A0A973F8A8-F1
#
_cell.length_a   1.000
_cell.length_b   1.000
_cell.length_c   1.000
_cell.angle_alpha   90.00
_cell.angle_beta   90.00
_cell.angle_gamma   90.00
#
_symmetry.space_group_name_H-M   'P 1'
#
loop_
_entity.id
_entity.type
_entity.pdbx_description
1 polymer ?
#
loop_
_entity_poly.entity_id
_entity_poly.type
_entity_poly.pdbx_seq_one_letter_code
_entity_poly.pdbx_strand_id
1 'polypeptide(L)'
;MIKHIFSVYDNKSCAYATPFPSTNKNTALRDFANAVKDPSSQLHLNPSDFSLHQIGTFDDESALLVPTTPPLFMANASQFVEHLPEVIADDELK
;
A
#
# COMPACT_ATOMS: atom_id res chain seq x y z
N MET A 1 -1.75 -22.35 9.33
CA MET A 1 -1.44 -20.95 9.70
C MET A 1 -2.24 -19.98 8.83
N ILE A 2 -2.83 -18.95 9.45
CA ILE A 2 -3.62 -17.94 8.73
C ILE A 2 -2.70 -16.89 8.10
N LYS A 3 -2.88 -16.68 6.79
CA LYS A 3 -2.32 -15.55 6.04
C LYS A 3 -3.42 -14.54 5.75
N HIS A 4 -3.05 -13.27 5.66
CA HIS A 4 -3.94 -12.19 5.27
C HIS A 4 -3.71 -11.86 3.80
N ILE A 5 -4.79 -11.65 3.05
CA ILE A 5 -4.73 -11.31 1.63
C ILE A 5 -5.05 -9.83 1.49
N PHE A 6 -4.18 -9.12 0.77
CA PHE A 6 -4.31 -7.69 0.53
C PHE A 6 -4.32 -7.38 -0.95
N SER A 7 -4.86 -6.22 -1.30
CA SER A 7 -4.75 -5.65 -2.64
C SER A 7 -4.66 -4.14 -2.55
N VAL A 8 -3.90 -3.56 -3.47
CA VAL A 8 -3.91 -2.13 -3.73
C VAL A 8 -5.14 -1.81 -4.58
N TYR A 9 -5.87 -0.77 -4.21
CA TYR A 9 -6.96 -0.20 -4.99
C TYR A 9 -6.50 1.12 -5.62
N ASP A 10 -6.73 1.25 -6.92
CA ASP A 10 -6.51 2.47 -7.68
C ASP A 10 -7.84 3.22 -7.82
N ASN A 11 -7.93 4.38 -7.18
CA ASN A 11 -9.11 5.23 -7.17
C ASN A 11 -9.39 5.88 -8.55
N LYS A 12 -8.40 5.96 -9.44
CA LYS A 12 -8.55 6.55 -10.78
C LYS A 12 -9.07 5.54 -11.79
N SER A 13 -8.56 4.32 -11.75
CA SER A 13 -9.04 3.24 -12.63
C SER A 13 -10.23 2.46 -12.04
N CYS A 14 -10.55 2.69 -10.76
CA CYS A 14 -11.57 1.95 -10.01
C CYS A 14 -11.33 0.44 -10.00
N ALA A 15 -10.06 0.03 -9.89
CA ALA A 15 -9.64 -1.36 -9.99
C ALA A 15 -8.72 -1.77 -8.84
N TYR A 16 -8.79 -3.04 -8.48
CA TYR A 16 -7.82 -3.68 -7.59
C TYR A 16 -6.67 -4.27 -8.40
N ALA A 17 -5.45 -4.05 -7.94
CA ALA A 17 -4.25 -4.73 -8.45
C ALA A 17 -4.31 -6.24 -8.13
N THR A 18 -3.30 -6.99 -8.59
CA THR A 18 -3.17 -8.41 -8.24
C THR A 18 -3.05 -8.56 -6.71
N PRO A 19 -3.92 -9.38 -6.07
CA PRO A 19 -3.82 -9.62 -4.64
C PRO A 19 -2.51 -10.29 -4.25
N PHE A 20 -2.03 -9.98 -3.05
CA PHE A 20 -0.83 -10.59 -2.48
C PHE A 20 -1.07 -11.06 -1.04
N PRO A 21 -0.47 -12.20 -0.64
CA PRO A 21 -0.53 -12.66 0.74
C PRO A 21 0.50 -11.95 1.61
N SER A 22 0.19 -11.77 2.88
CA SER A 22 1.15 -11.34 3.91
C SER A 22 0.82 -11.99 5.26
N THR A 23 1.84 -12.20 6.09
CA THR A 23 1.71 -12.87 7.38
C THR A 23 0.81 -12.11 8.35
N ASN A 24 0.81 -10.78 8.28
CA ASN A 24 -0.04 -9.92 9.10
C ASN A 24 -0.15 -8.50 8.50
N LYS A 25 -1.04 -7.69 9.07
CA LYS A 25 -1.25 -6.28 8.72
C LYS A 25 0.04 -5.45 8.69
N ASN A 26 0.90 -5.58 9.71
CA ASN A 26 2.09 -4.74 9.84
C ASN A 26 3.10 -5.01 8.72
N THR A 27 3.25 -6.28 8.34
CA THR A 27 4.14 -6.69 7.25
C THR A 27 3.62 -6.14 5.91
N ALA A 28 2.32 -6.28 5.63
CA ALA A 28 1.69 -5.73 4.43
C ALA A 28 1.81 -4.20 4.34
N LEU A 29 1.61 -3.48 5.45
CA LEU A 29 1.78 -2.03 5.50
C LEU A 29 3.22 -1.60 5.20
N ARG A 30 4.20 -2.33 5.72
CA ARG A 30 5.61 -2.06 5.44
C ARG A 30 5.96 -2.33 3.98
N ASP A 31 5.50 -3.44 3.42
CA ASP A 31 5.75 -3.77 2.01
C ASP A 31 5.11 -2.72 1.08
N PHE A 32 3.90 -2.29 1.40
CA PHE A 32 3.23 -1.18 0.72
C PHE A 32 3.99 0.14 0.86
N ALA A 33 4.45 0.50 2.06
CA ALA A 33 5.25 1.70 2.28
C ALA A 33 6.56 1.67 1.48
N ASN A 34 7.25 0.53 1.42
CA ASN A 34 8.45 0.36 0.61
C ASN A 34 8.13 0.56 -0.88
N ALA A 35 7.00 0.06 -1.37
CA ALA A 35 6.56 0.25 -2.74
C ALA A 35 6.16 1.70 -3.05
N VAL A 36 5.71 2.48 -2.07
CA VAL A 36 5.51 3.95 -2.21
C VAL A 36 6.85 4.70 -2.28
N LYS A 37 7.89 4.19 -1.62
CA LYS A 37 9.22 4.80 -1.61
C LYS A 37 10.06 4.48 -2.84
N ASP A 38 9.69 3.46 -3.61
CA ASP A 38 10.37 3.08 -4.85
C ASP A 38 10.00 4.05 -6.00
N PRO A 39 10.94 4.86 -6.51
CA PRO A 39 10.65 5.84 -7.56
C PRO A 39 10.16 5.23 -8.88
N SER A 40 10.37 3.93 -9.10
CA SER A 40 9.90 3.22 -10.29
C SER A 40 8.44 2.76 -10.20
N SER A 41 7.85 2.82 -9.00
CA SER A 41 6.49 2.36 -8.73
C SER A 41 5.44 3.41 -9.03
N GLN A 42 4.29 2.98 -9.55
CA GLN A 42 3.11 3.86 -9.70
C GLN A 42 2.65 4.44 -8.36
N LEU A 43 2.86 3.71 -7.26
CA LEU A 43 2.55 4.14 -5.90
C LEU A 43 3.37 5.37 -5.49
N HIS A 44 4.60 5.49 -5.99
CA HIS A 44 5.45 6.66 -5.78
C HIS A 44 5.04 7.83 -6.67
N LEU A 45 4.70 7.54 -7.93
CA LEU A 45 4.36 8.56 -8.92
C LEU A 45 3.02 9.22 -8.63
N ASN A 46 2.01 8.46 -8.18
CA ASN A 46 0.66 8.95 -7.91
C ASN A 46 0.13 8.49 -6.54
N PRO A 47 0.77 8.85 -5.42
CA PRO A 47 0.47 8.30 -4.09
C PRO A 47 -0.93 8.69 -3.57
N SER A 48 -1.56 9.74 -4.10
CA SER A 48 -2.94 10.10 -3.75
C SER A 48 -3.98 9.13 -4.30
N ASP A 49 -3.62 8.36 -5.33
CA ASP A 49 -4.56 7.58 -6.11
C ASP A 49 -4.70 6.15 -5.59
N PHE A 50 -3.79 5.72 -4.72
CA PHE A 50 -3.73 4.34 -4.25
C PHE A 50 -4.01 4.19 -2.76
N SER A 51 -4.70 3.10 -2.44
CA SER A 51 -4.96 2.67 -1.06
C SER A 51 -4.79 1.16 -0.90
N LEU A 52 -4.33 0.73 0.26
CA LEU A 52 -4.19 -0.69 0.60
C LEU A 52 -5.44 -1.18 1.30
N HIS A 53 -5.96 -2.34 0.88
CA HIS A 53 -7.11 -3.00 1.48
C HIS A 53 -6.79 -4.46 1.83
N GLN A 54 -7.28 -4.95 2.97
CA GLN A 54 -7.37 -6.38 3.25
C GLN A 54 -8.65 -6.93 2.62
N ILE A 55 -8.51 -7.94 1.77
CA ILE A 55 -9.62 -8.51 1.00
C ILE A 55 -10.01 -9.92 1.46
N GLY A 56 -9.23 -10.52 2.37
CA GLY A 56 -9.53 -11.85 2.89
C GLY A 56 -8.44 -12.45 3.76
N THR A 57 -8.64 -13.71 4.12
CA THR A 57 -7.68 -14.58 4.77
C THR A 57 -7.57 -15.90 4.03
N PHE A 58 -6.41 -16.52 4.13
CA PHE A 58 -6.14 -17.85 3.60
C PHE A 58 -5.59 -18.72 4.72
N ASP A 59 -6.22 -19.86 4.96
CA ASP A 59 -5.72 -20.88 5.85
C ASP A 59 -4.94 -21.93 5.06
N ASP A 60 -3.62 -21.98 5.27
CA ASP A 60 -2.75 -22.91 4.53
C ASP A 60 -2.83 -24.36 5.02
N GLU A 61 -3.54 -24.65 6.11
CA GLU A 61 -3.81 -26.01 6.57
C GLU A 61 -5.07 -26.59 5.90
N SER A 62 -6.15 -25.82 5.84
CA SER A 62 -7.43 -26.25 5.27
C SER A 62 -7.62 -25.88 3.79
N ALA A 63 -6.71 -25.10 3.21
CA ALA A 63 -6.84 -24.46 1.90
C ALA A 63 -8.09 -23.56 1.77
N LEU A 64 -8.65 -23.10 2.89
CA LEU A 64 -9.84 -22.26 2.91
C LEU A 64 -9.46 -20.79 2.65
N LEU A 65 -10.14 -20.18 1.68
CA LEU A 65 -10.07 -18.74 1.42
C LEU A 65 -11.37 -18.07 1.89
N VAL A 66 -11.25 -17.13 2.83
CA VAL A 66 -12.40 -16.41 3.39
C VAL A 66 -12.31 -14.93 2.96
N PRO A 67 -13.28 -14.42 2.19
CA PRO A 67 -13.26 -13.02 1.77
C PRO A 67 -13.62 -12.08 2.92
N THR A 68 -13.01 -10.89 2.94
CA THR A 68 -13.40 -9.76 3.78
C THR A 68 -14.29 -8.83 2.94
N THR A 69 -15.60 -8.81 3.23
CA THR A 69 -16.59 -8.02 2.48
C THR A 69 -17.38 -7.12 3.42
N PRO A 70 -17.32 -5.78 3.27
CA PRO A 70 -16.50 -5.05 2.30
C PRO A 70 -14.99 -5.17 2.59
N PRO A 71 -14.11 -4.95 1.60
CA PRO A 71 -12.67 -4.87 1.83
C PRO A 71 -12.32 -3.90 2.96
N LEU A 72 -11.42 -4.31 3.84
CA LEU A 72 -11.02 -3.50 5.00
C LEU A 72 -9.92 -2.53 4.60
N PHE A 73 -10.18 -1.23 4.71
CA PHE A 73 -9.20 -0.18 4.46
C PHE A 73 -8.03 -0.25 5.46
N MET A 74 -6.81 -0.16 4.95
CA MET A 74 -5.59 -0.24 5.73
C MET A 74 -4.85 1.08 5.78
N ALA A 75 -4.58 1.69 4.63
CA ALA A 75 -3.82 2.94 4.50
C ALA A 75 -3.95 3.56 3.09
N ASN A 76 -3.71 4.87 2.99
CA ASN A 76 -3.47 5.57 1.72
C ASN A 76 -1.97 5.61 1.42
N ALA A 77 -1.58 5.52 0.15
CA ALA A 77 -0.17 5.63 -0.25
C ALA A 77 0.45 6.99 0.13
N SER A 78 -0.33 8.07 0.07
CA SER A 78 0.09 9.42 0.47
C SER A 78 0.61 9.54 1.90
N GLN A 79 0.27 8.59 2.78
CA GLN A 79 0.76 8.56 4.17
C GLN A 79 2.23 8.18 4.29
N PHE A 80 2.84 7.62 3.23
CA PHE A 80 4.20 7.09 3.25
C PHE A 80 5.20 7.88 2.39
N VAL A 81 4.77 9.01 1.83
CA VAL A 81 5.65 9.93 1.10
C VAL A 81 6.45 10.75 2.12
N GLU A 82 7.78 10.60 2.12
CA GLU A 82 8.65 11.44 2.94
C GLU A 82 8.56 12.88 2.41
N HIS A 83 8.26 13.84 3.30
CA HIS A 83 8.45 15.25 2.97
C HIS A 83 9.96 15.46 2.85
N LEU A 84 10.45 15.65 1.63
CA LEU A 84 11.78 16.21 1.44
C LEU A 84 11.80 17.56 2.17
N PRO A 85 12.82 17.85 3.01
CA PRO A 85 12.95 19.18 3.57
C PRO A 85 13.02 20.17 2.41
N GLU A 86 12.19 21.22 2.44
CA GLU A 86 12.29 22.33 1.49
C GLU A 86 13.74 22.78 1.48
N VAL A 87 14.41 22.66 0.33
CA VAL A 87 15.71 23.28 0.12
C VAL A 87 15.45 24.77 0.24
N ILE A 88 15.79 25.37 1.38
CA ILE A 88 15.93 26.81 1.50
C ILE A 88 17.04 27.15 0.52
N ALA A 89 16.67 27.67 -0.65
CA ALA A 89 17.62 28.28 -1.54
C ALA A 89 18.20 29.46 -0.77
N ASP A 90 19.43 29.31 -0.27
CA ASP A 90 20.22 30.41 0.25
C ASP A 90 20.42 31.41 -0.90
N ASP A 91 19.48 32.34 -1.01
CA ASP A 91 19.56 33.53 -1.84
C ASP A 91 20.43 34.57 -1.13
N GLU A 92 21.69 34.24 -0.83
CA GLU A 92 22.71 35.23 -0.43
C GLU A 92 24.11 34.80 -0.85
N LEU A 93 24.56 35.29 -2.01
CA LEU A 93 25.86 35.95 -2.09
C LEU A 93 25.86 37.00 -3.23
N LYS A 94 25.36 38.19 -2.91
CA LYS A 94 25.91 39.45 -3.44
C LYS A 94 26.68 40.13 -2.33
#